data_AF-A0A6M3K6W3-F1
#
_entry.id   AF-A0A6M3K6W3-F1
#
_cell.length_a   1.000
_cell.length_b   1.000
_cell.length_c   1.000
_cell.angle_alpha   90.00
_cell.angle_beta   90.00
_cell.angle_gamma   90.00
#
_symmetry.space_group_name_H-M   'P 1'
#
loop_
_entity.id
_entity.type
_entity.pdbx_description
1 polymer ?
#
loop_
_entity_poly.entity_id
_entity_poly.type
_entity_poly.pdbx_seq_one_letter_code
_entity_poly.pdbx_strand_id
1 'polypeptide(L)'
;MTIRAEFTSDLVITNGVWVDARAYGSALNDTAIQAAIDAIGADNKVLVITPGTWTIANNLSIPANITVMVMSGGLLSVGAAKTLTIGVLDAPNGQVFAGLGAVNLSAIPGAINALWFAGSDIGAKLNGAIAAGGTYF
;
A
#
# COMPACT_ATOMS: atom_id res chain seq x y z
N MET A 1 -12.12 -41.14 12.34
CA MET A 1 -12.04 -39.67 12.41
C MET A 1 -11.04 -39.23 11.35
N THR A 2 -11.52 -38.77 10.19
CA THR A 2 -10.65 -38.42 9.07
C THR A 2 -10.23 -36.96 9.26
N ILE A 3 -8.97 -36.73 9.60
CA ILE A 3 -8.37 -35.39 9.54
C ILE A 3 -8.17 -35.07 8.06
N ARG A 4 -8.86 -34.06 7.55
CA ARG A 4 -8.59 -33.51 6.22
C ARG A 4 -7.65 -32.34 6.43
N ALA A 5 -6.43 -32.44 5.90
CA ALA A 5 -5.56 -31.28 5.77
C ALA A 5 -6.08 -30.46 4.58
N GLU A 6 -6.66 -29.30 4.86
CA GLU A 6 -7.07 -28.35 3.82
C GLU A 6 -5.86 -27.48 3.48
N PHE A 7 -5.31 -27.66 2.28
CA PHE A 7 -4.33 -26.74 1.73
C PHE A 7 -5.10 -25.63 1.01
N THR A 8 -5.28 -24.50 1.68
CA THR A 8 -5.64 -23.26 0.97
C THR A 8 -4.50 -22.98 -0.02
N SER A 9 -4.82 -22.70 -1.29
CA SER A 9 -3.83 -22.44 -2.35
C SER A 9 -3.03 -21.14 -2.15
N ASP A 10 -3.16 -20.51 -0.99
CA ASP A 10 -2.63 -19.20 -0.66
C ASP A 10 -1.97 -19.26 0.72
N LEU A 11 -0.69 -18.87 0.78
CA LEU A 11 0.09 -18.81 2.00
C LEU A 11 0.03 -17.39 2.56
N VAL A 12 -0.63 -17.23 3.70
CA VAL A 12 -0.69 -15.95 4.42
C VAL A 12 0.42 -15.94 5.47
N ILE A 13 1.38 -15.01 5.34
CA ILE A 13 2.54 -14.90 6.25
C ILE A 13 2.34 -13.74 7.21
N THR A 14 2.44 -13.99 8.52
CA THR A 14 2.19 -13.02 9.60
C THR A 14 3.40 -12.68 10.47
N ASN A 15 4.53 -13.40 10.31
CA ASN A 15 5.71 -13.21 11.16
C ASN A 15 7.03 -13.39 10.40
N GLY A 16 7.01 -13.13 9.09
CA GLY A 16 8.19 -13.14 8.24
C GLY A 16 8.89 -11.78 8.18
N VAL A 17 9.93 -11.67 7.36
CA VAL A 17 10.38 -10.37 6.82
C VAL A 17 9.27 -9.77 5.93
N TRP A 18 8.44 -10.63 5.38
CA TRP A 18 7.28 -10.33 4.53
C TRP A 18 6.02 -10.62 5.31
N VAL A 19 5.08 -9.68 5.27
CA VAL A 19 3.84 -9.70 6.02
C VAL A 19 2.70 -9.42 5.05
N ASP A 20 1.71 -10.31 4.95
CA ASP A 20 0.53 -10.11 4.10
C ASP A 20 -0.50 -9.24 4.85
N ALA A 21 -0.87 -8.09 4.27
CA ALA A 21 -1.86 -7.21 4.86
C ALA A 21 -3.23 -7.89 5.09
N ARG A 22 -3.60 -8.89 4.28
CA ARG A 22 -4.87 -9.62 4.42
C ARG A 22 -4.91 -10.46 5.69
N ALA A 23 -3.77 -10.77 6.28
CA ALA A 23 -3.71 -11.55 7.49
C ALA A 23 -4.27 -10.80 8.71
N TYR A 24 -4.40 -9.48 8.61
CA TYR A 24 -4.74 -8.58 9.72
C TYR A 24 -6.17 -8.04 9.65
N GLY A 25 -6.99 -8.55 8.71
CA GLY A 25 -8.40 -8.21 8.63
C GLY A 25 -9.17 -9.09 7.66
N SER A 26 -10.50 -9.09 7.77
CA SER A 26 -11.38 -9.89 6.91
C SER A 26 -11.73 -9.19 5.58
N ALA A 27 -11.29 -7.96 5.37
CA ALA A 27 -11.58 -7.15 4.19
C ALA A 27 -10.33 -6.40 3.70
N LEU A 28 -10.31 -6.07 2.41
CA LEU A 28 -9.23 -5.29 1.79
C LEU A 28 -9.45 -3.79 2.06
N ASN A 29 -9.05 -3.32 3.24
CA ASN A 29 -9.26 -1.93 3.65
C ASN A 29 -8.13 -1.37 4.54
N ASP A 30 -8.21 -0.08 4.82
CA ASP A 30 -7.32 0.65 5.73
C ASP A 30 -7.25 0.08 7.14
N THR A 31 -8.34 -0.53 7.64
CA THR A 31 -8.34 -1.15 8.97
C THR A 31 -7.39 -2.36 9.03
N ALA A 32 -7.40 -3.20 8.00
CA ALA A 32 -6.48 -4.34 7.91
C ALA A 32 -5.02 -3.86 7.75
N ILE A 33 -4.80 -2.83 6.94
CA ILE A 33 -3.46 -2.24 6.76
C ILE A 33 -2.96 -1.63 8.07
N GLN A 34 -3.79 -0.89 8.80
CA GLN A 34 -3.42 -0.31 10.10
C GLN A 34 -3.07 -1.39 11.11
N ALA A 35 -3.86 -2.46 11.20
CA ALA A 35 -3.55 -3.58 12.09
C ALA A 35 -2.23 -4.28 11.73
N ALA A 36 -1.87 -4.35 10.44
CA ALA A 36 -0.57 -4.85 10.01
C ALA A 36 0.58 -3.91 10.40
N ILE A 37 0.40 -2.59 10.27
CA ILE A 37 1.37 -1.58 10.72
C ILE A 37 1.60 -1.71 12.23
N ASP A 38 0.53 -1.80 13.00
CA ASP A 38 0.59 -1.92 14.46
C ASP A 38 1.31 -3.21 14.90
N ALA A 39 1.08 -4.31 14.18
CA ALA A 39 1.74 -5.58 14.44
C ALA A 39 3.23 -5.60 14.06
N ILE A 40 3.62 -4.89 13.00
CA ILE A 40 5.02 -4.71 12.60
C ILE A 40 5.77 -3.83 13.62
N GLY A 41 5.12 -2.77 14.12
CA GLY A 41 5.70 -1.86 15.09
C GLY A 41 6.97 -1.18 14.56
N ALA A 42 8.07 -1.29 15.32
CA ALA A 42 9.35 -0.65 15.01
C ALA A 42 10.27 -1.49 14.10
N ASP A 43 9.85 -2.72 13.75
CA ASP A 43 10.68 -3.61 12.94
C ASP A 43 10.72 -3.17 11.48
N ASN A 44 11.84 -3.47 10.80
CA ASN A 44 11.95 -3.27 9.36
C ASN A 44 11.33 -4.46 8.61
N LYS A 45 10.22 -4.23 7.91
CA LYS A 45 9.44 -5.30 7.26
C LYS A 45 8.91 -4.88 5.88
N VAL A 46 8.57 -5.88 5.07
CA VAL A 46 7.83 -5.71 3.82
C VAL A 46 6.36 -5.99 4.08
N LEU A 47 5.50 -5.00 3.86
CA LEU A 47 4.05 -5.17 3.88
C LEU A 47 3.56 -5.43 2.45
N VAL A 48 3.02 -6.62 2.22
CA VAL A 48 2.53 -7.06 0.92
C VAL A 48 1.07 -6.64 0.75
N ILE A 49 0.80 -5.85 -0.27
CA ILE A 49 -0.54 -5.50 -0.73
C ILE A 49 -0.90 -6.43 -1.88
N THR A 50 -1.77 -7.39 -1.60
CA THR A 50 -2.14 -8.44 -2.54
C THR A 50 -3.14 -7.95 -3.60
N PRO A 51 -3.34 -8.70 -4.69
CA PRO A 51 -4.27 -8.31 -5.75
C PRO A 51 -5.69 -8.05 -5.22
N GLY A 52 -6.35 -7.04 -5.79
CA GLY A 52 -7.67 -6.57 -5.37
C GLY A 52 -7.67 -5.08 -4.99
N THR A 53 -8.88 -4.54 -4.80
CA THR A 53 -9.06 -3.13 -4.43
C THR A 53 -9.05 -2.98 -2.92
N TRP A 54 -8.04 -2.29 -2.40
CA TRP A 54 -7.88 -1.92 -1.00
C TRP A 54 -8.48 -0.53 -0.77
N THR A 55 -9.59 -0.46 -0.04
CA THR A 55 -10.29 0.80 0.24
C THR A 55 -9.66 1.55 1.41
N ILE A 56 -9.19 2.77 1.16
CA ILE A 56 -8.64 3.67 2.17
C ILE A 56 -9.67 4.75 2.49
N ALA A 57 -10.47 4.51 3.54
CA ALA A 57 -11.57 5.38 3.94
C ALA A 57 -11.16 6.47 4.94
N ASN A 58 -10.01 6.30 5.60
CA ASN A 58 -9.44 7.22 6.56
C ASN A 58 -8.04 7.70 6.13
N ASN A 59 -7.53 8.74 6.79
CA ASN A 59 -6.12 9.11 6.62
C ASN A 59 -5.25 7.99 7.16
N LEU A 60 -4.25 7.57 6.40
CA LEU A 60 -3.39 6.44 6.73
C LEU A 60 -1.94 6.81 6.45
N SER A 61 -1.05 6.51 7.41
CA SER A 61 0.37 6.79 7.31
C SER A 61 1.16 5.50 7.52
N ILE A 62 1.87 5.07 6.48
CA ILE A 62 2.75 3.91 6.52
C ILE A 62 4.17 4.40 6.75
N PRO A 63 4.79 4.09 7.91
CA PRO A 63 6.11 4.62 8.27
C PRO A 63 7.23 4.03 7.42
N ALA A 64 8.38 4.72 7.39
CA ALA A 64 9.51 4.38 6.51
C ALA A 64 10.24 3.07 6.86
N ASN A 65 10.04 2.50 8.06
CA ASN A 65 10.52 1.16 8.39
C ASN A 65 9.75 0.05 7.64
N ILE A 66 8.60 0.39 7.03
CA ILE A 66 7.76 -0.55 6.29
C ILE A 66 7.88 -0.27 4.80
N THR A 67 8.41 -1.25 4.06
CA THR A 67 8.39 -1.24 2.60
C THR A 67 7.03 -1.77 2.13
N VAL A 68 6.23 -0.93 1.51
CA VAL A 68 4.95 -1.34 0.91
C VAL A 68 5.24 -1.98 -0.43
N MET A 69 5.02 -3.28 -0.56
CA MET A 69 5.14 -3.98 -1.83
C MET A 69 3.75 -4.25 -2.40
N VAL A 70 3.42 -3.59 -3.49
CA VAL A 70 2.15 -3.82 -4.19
C VAL A 70 2.33 -4.93 -5.21
N MET A 71 1.54 -5.99 -5.12
CA MET A 71 1.53 -7.05 -6.12
C MET A 71 0.78 -6.60 -7.38
N SER A 72 1.09 -7.21 -8.52
CA SER A 72 0.36 -6.94 -9.77
C SER A 72 -1.15 -7.17 -9.59
N GLY A 73 -1.95 -6.14 -9.92
CA GLY A 73 -3.40 -6.15 -9.71
C GLY A 73 -3.86 -5.68 -8.33
N GLY A 74 -2.95 -5.30 -7.42
CA GLY A 74 -3.26 -4.60 -6.18
C GLY A 74 -3.54 -3.12 -6.44
N LEU A 75 -4.65 -2.62 -5.93
CA LEU A 75 -5.09 -1.24 -6.16
C LEU A 75 -5.47 -0.56 -4.85
N LEU A 76 -4.76 0.49 -4.46
CA LEU A 76 -5.05 1.32 -3.30
C LEU A 76 -6.02 2.43 -3.72
N SER A 77 -7.29 2.29 -3.34
CA SER A 77 -8.35 3.24 -3.66
C SER A 77 -8.54 4.21 -2.50
N VAL A 78 -8.09 5.46 -2.67
CA VAL A 78 -8.15 6.49 -1.62
C VAL A 78 -9.44 7.30 -1.75
N GLY A 79 -10.24 7.30 -0.67
CA GLY A 79 -11.48 8.06 -0.59
C GLY A 79 -11.27 9.56 -0.74
N ALA A 80 -12.31 10.28 -1.19
CA ALA A 80 -12.25 11.74 -1.35
C ALA A 80 -11.89 12.43 -0.02
N ALA A 81 -11.07 13.47 -0.10
CA ALA A 81 -10.55 14.22 1.06
C ALA A 81 -9.77 13.38 2.09
N LYS A 82 -9.29 12.19 1.70
CA LYS A 82 -8.39 11.36 2.51
C LYS A 82 -6.99 11.41 1.92
N THR A 83 -6.01 11.20 2.79
CA THR A 83 -4.60 11.17 2.42
C THR A 83 -3.98 9.84 2.82
N LEU A 84 -3.35 9.16 1.86
CA LEU A 84 -2.48 8.02 2.09
C LEU A 84 -1.03 8.49 2.00
N THR A 85 -0.28 8.37 3.09
CA THR A 85 1.16 8.69 3.14
C THR A 85 1.96 7.39 3.19
N ILE A 86 2.93 7.24 2.29
CA ILE A 86 3.77 6.04 2.21
C ILE A 86 5.24 6.44 2.34
N GLY A 87 5.94 5.81 3.29
CA GLY A 87 7.37 5.99 3.51
C GLY A 87 8.23 5.36 2.42
N VAL A 88 8.04 4.07 2.14
CA VAL A 88 8.79 3.33 1.11
C VAL A 88 7.82 2.49 0.28
N LEU A 89 7.95 2.53 -1.05
CA LEU A 89 7.06 1.86 -1.99
C LEU A 89 7.86 1.05 -3.02
N ASP A 90 7.51 -0.23 -3.16
CA ASP A 90 7.88 -1.10 -4.28
C ASP A 90 6.62 -1.52 -5.02
N ALA A 91 6.58 -1.25 -6.32
CA ALA A 91 5.36 -1.36 -7.11
C ALA A 91 5.65 -1.77 -8.57
N PRO A 92 4.73 -2.52 -9.20
CA PRO A 92 4.89 -2.99 -10.57
C PRO A 92 4.72 -1.84 -11.58
N ASN A 93 5.03 -2.14 -12.83
CA ASN A 93 4.69 -1.27 -13.97
C ASN A 93 3.18 -1.37 -14.26
N GLY A 94 2.39 -0.53 -13.61
CA GLY A 94 0.95 -0.47 -13.77
C GLY A 94 0.28 0.40 -12.73
N GLN A 95 -1.04 0.53 -12.82
CA GLN A 95 -1.80 1.36 -11.89
C GLN A 95 -1.79 0.74 -10.49
N VAL A 96 -1.45 1.55 -9.49
CA VAL A 96 -1.38 1.19 -8.06
C VAL A 96 -2.35 2.03 -7.25
N PHE A 97 -2.55 3.29 -7.62
CA PHE A 97 -3.41 4.23 -6.93
C PHE A 97 -4.65 4.55 -7.74
N ALA A 98 -5.78 4.63 -7.04
CA ALA A 98 -7.06 5.05 -7.57
C ALA A 98 -7.82 5.90 -6.54
N GLY A 99 -8.97 6.42 -6.96
CA GLY A 99 -9.82 7.26 -6.13
C GLY A 99 -9.51 8.74 -6.27
N LEU A 100 -10.23 9.54 -5.49
CA LEU A 100 -10.21 11.01 -5.53
C LEU A 100 -9.37 11.60 -4.38
N GLY A 101 -8.89 10.76 -3.46
CA GLY A 101 -8.02 11.17 -2.38
C GLY A 101 -6.59 11.48 -2.83
N ALA A 102 -5.80 12.01 -1.90
CA ALA A 102 -4.41 12.34 -2.12
C ALA A 102 -3.50 11.16 -1.75
N VAL A 103 -2.40 11.02 -2.49
CA VAL A 103 -1.32 10.09 -2.16
C VAL A 103 -0.05 10.93 -1.96
N ASN A 104 0.55 10.80 -0.79
CA ASN A 104 1.79 11.46 -0.43
C ASN A 104 2.94 10.43 -0.49
N LEU A 105 3.84 10.64 -1.44
CA LEU A 105 5.03 9.82 -1.68
C LEU A 105 6.34 10.57 -1.41
N SER A 106 6.26 11.70 -0.71
CA SER A 106 7.38 12.58 -0.36
C SER A 106 8.62 11.92 0.20
N ALA A 107 8.42 10.83 0.95
CA ALA A 107 9.48 10.14 1.67
C ALA A 107 10.10 8.99 0.86
N ILE A 108 9.57 8.67 -0.34
CA ILE A 108 10.08 7.51 -1.08
C ILE A 108 11.46 7.82 -1.70
N PRO A 109 12.46 6.93 -1.50
CA PRO A 109 13.74 7.06 -2.16
C PRO A 109 13.61 6.61 -3.64
N GLY A 110 13.34 7.54 -4.56
CA GLY A 110 13.35 7.25 -6.00
C GLY A 110 12.43 8.11 -6.85
N ALA A 111 12.39 7.81 -8.15
CA ALA A 111 11.50 8.47 -9.09
C ALA A 111 10.07 7.91 -8.96
N ILE A 112 9.09 8.80 -8.81
CA ILE A 112 7.67 8.43 -8.82
C ILE A 112 7.27 8.05 -10.25
N ASN A 113 6.69 6.85 -10.41
CA ASN A 113 6.26 6.38 -11.73
C ASN A 113 4.85 6.92 -12.06
N ALA A 114 4.73 7.62 -13.19
CA ALA A 114 3.46 8.11 -13.73
C ALA A 114 2.41 6.99 -13.90
N LEU A 115 2.84 5.78 -14.25
CA LEU A 115 1.97 4.62 -14.49
C LEU A 115 1.24 4.16 -13.22
N TRP A 116 1.72 4.52 -12.03
CA TRP A 116 1.06 4.19 -10.77
C TRP A 116 -0.28 4.90 -10.59
N PHE A 117 -0.53 5.98 -11.33
CA PHE A 117 -1.74 6.79 -11.22
C PHE A 117 -2.65 6.60 -12.45
N ALA A 118 -3.96 6.65 -12.23
CA ALA A 118 -4.93 6.69 -13.33
C ALA A 118 -4.80 7.99 -14.15
N GLY A 119 -4.95 7.88 -15.47
CA GLY A 119 -4.66 8.91 -16.49
C GLY A 119 -5.42 10.26 -16.46
N SER A 120 -5.22 10.98 -17.57
CA SER A 120 -5.44 12.41 -17.94
C SER A 120 -4.76 13.48 -17.09
N ASP A 121 -4.71 13.33 -15.77
CA ASP A 121 -4.13 14.34 -14.85
C ASP A 121 -2.81 13.89 -14.21
N ILE A 122 -2.02 13.12 -14.97
CA ILE A 122 -0.73 12.56 -14.53
C ILE A 122 0.18 13.67 -13.99
N GLY A 123 0.22 14.85 -14.64
CA GLY A 123 1.03 15.98 -14.19
C GLY A 123 0.59 16.56 -12.83
N ALA A 124 -0.71 16.68 -12.57
CA ALA A 124 -1.22 17.20 -11.30
C ALA A 124 -1.08 16.19 -10.16
N LYS A 125 -1.27 14.89 -10.44
CA LYS A 125 -1.09 13.81 -9.46
C LYS A 125 0.38 13.57 -9.12
N LEU A 126 1.27 13.63 -10.11
CA LEU A 126 2.73 13.61 -9.87
C LEU A 126 3.16 14.86 -9.09
N ASN A 127 2.73 16.05 -9.50
CA ASN A 127 3.06 17.28 -8.78
C ASN A 127 2.45 17.30 -7.38
N GLY A 128 1.30 16.67 -7.11
CA GLY A 128 0.76 16.51 -5.76
C GLY A 128 1.56 15.51 -4.91
N ALA A 129 1.96 14.38 -5.50
CA ALA A 129 2.79 13.38 -4.83
C ALA A 129 4.20 13.89 -4.51
N ILE A 130 4.76 14.75 -5.38
CA ILE A 130 6.05 15.43 -5.21
C ILE A 130 5.89 16.68 -4.33
N ALA A 131 4.90 17.55 -4.51
CA ALA A 131 4.80 18.79 -3.71
C ALA A 131 4.48 18.54 -2.22
N ALA A 132 3.95 17.34 -1.89
CA ALA A 132 3.87 16.88 -0.51
C ALA A 132 5.25 16.48 0.08
N GLY A 133 6.30 16.43 -0.74
CA GLY A 133 7.69 16.10 -0.39
C GLY A 133 8.68 17.08 -0.95
N GLY A 134 9.22 17.90 -0.05
CA GLY A 134 10.19 18.95 -0.35
C GLY A 134 11.13 18.61 -1.51
N THR A 135 11.17 19.53 -2.46
CA THR A 135 12.09 19.59 -3.59
C THR A 135 13.52 19.27 -3.18
N TYR A 136 14.11 18.22 -3.73
CA TYR A 136 15.56 18.09 -3.82
C TYR A 136 15.94 18.07 -5.30
N PHE A 137 16.31 19.26 -5.80
CA PHE A 137 17.19 19.41 -6.96
C PHE A 137 18.64 19.30 -6.49
#